data_AF-A0A9P0EDL8-F1
#
_entry.id   AF-A0A9P0EDL8-F1
#
_cell.length_a   1.000
_cell.length_b   1.000
_cell.length_c   1.000
_cell.angle_alpha   90.00
_cell.angle_beta   90.00
_cell.angle_gamma   90.00
#
_symmetry.space_group_name_H-M   'P 1'
#
loop_
_entity.id
_entity.type
_entity.pdbx_description
1 polymer ?
#
loop_
_entity_poly.entity_id
_entity_poly.type
_entity_poly.pdbx_seq_one_letter_code
_entity_poly.pdbx_strand_id
1 'polypeptide(L)'
;MKLWTFLIGFLCLAGLVVSQTTTQCSKVCTTIFSPVCAKQPDGNGGTEYKRFPNRCVMESKNECDNGKWCETNSYLCGSSTEE
;
A
#
# COMPACT_ATOMS: atom_id res chain seq x y z
N MET A 1 19.24 -49.87 13.02
CA MET A 1 19.77 -48.52 12.65
C MET A 1 19.09 -48.14 11.34
N LYS A 2 18.26 -47.12 11.15
CA LYS A 2 18.02 -45.82 11.78
C LYS A 2 16.50 -45.60 11.92
N LEU A 3 15.99 -45.55 13.15
CA LEU A 3 14.60 -45.14 13.45
C LEU A 3 14.53 -43.66 13.88
N TRP A 4 15.68 -42.99 14.00
CA TRP A 4 15.80 -41.60 14.48
C TRP A 4 15.77 -40.53 13.39
N THR A 5 15.86 -40.90 12.11
CA THR A 5 15.82 -39.94 11.00
C THR A 5 14.43 -39.32 10.80
N PHE A 6 13.36 -39.92 11.32
CA PHE A 6 12.01 -39.37 11.24
C PHE A 6 11.71 -38.31 12.33
N LEU A 7 12.46 -38.27 13.44
CA LEU A 7 12.27 -37.27 14.49
C LEU A 7 12.87 -35.90 14.15
N ILE A 8 13.86 -35.86 13.25
CA ILE A 8 14.53 -34.61 12.85
C ILE A 8 13.75 -33.88 11.76
N GLY A 9 13.01 -34.61 10.91
CA GLY A 9 12.21 -34.02 9.82
C GLY A 9 10.93 -33.32 10.27
N PHE A 10 10.37 -33.69 11.43
CA PHE A 10 9.12 -33.11 11.94
C PHE A 10 9.31 -31.77 12.67
N LEU A 11 10.53 -31.49 13.17
CA LEU A 11 10.82 -30.26 13.91
C LEU A 11 10.98 -29.02 13.01
N CYS A 12 11.21 -29.21 11.70
CA CYS A 12 11.35 -28.11 10.74
C CYS A 12 10.00 -27.57 10.22
N LEU A 13 8.89 -28.28 10.42
CA LEU A 13 7.57 -27.90 9.89
C LEU A 13 6.71 -27.08 10.86
N ALA A 14 7.07 -27.01 12.14
CA ALA A 14 6.25 -26.32 13.16
C ALA A 14 6.60 -24.83 13.36
N GLY A 15 7.58 -24.28 12.64
CA GLY A 15 8.29 -23.07 13.05
C GLY A 15 7.91 -21.74 12.38
N LEU A 16 6.92 -21.66 11.49
CA LEU A 16 6.54 -20.40 10.85
C LEU A 16 5.04 -20.13 10.97
N VAL A 17 4.55 -20.00 12.20
CA VAL A 17 3.33 -19.22 12.43
C VAL A 17 3.75 -17.75 12.46
N VAL A 18 3.90 -17.14 11.27
CA VAL A 18 4.02 -15.69 11.15
C VAL A 18 2.68 -15.11 11.57
N SER A 19 2.57 -14.72 12.84
CA SER A 19 1.44 -13.96 13.36
C SER A 19 1.48 -12.58 12.71
N GLN A 20 0.83 -12.42 11.54
CA GLN A 20 0.59 -11.11 10.97
C GLN A 20 -0.38 -10.39 11.89
N THR A 21 0.17 -9.57 12.79
CA THR A 21 -0.63 -8.58 13.50
C THR A 21 -1.12 -7.61 12.45
N THR A 22 -2.39 -7.75 12.06
CA THR A 22 -3.07 -6.79 11.21
C THR A 22 -3.16 -5.48 12.00
N THR A 23 -2.12 -4.66 11.89
CA THR A 23 -2.13 -3.30 12.40
C THR A 23 -3.27 -2.61 11.68
N GLN A 24 -4.40 -2.41 12.38
CA GLN A 24 -5.50 -1.65 11.82
C GLN A 24 -4.98 -0.26 11.52
N CYS A 25 -4.90 0.09 10.24
CA CYS A 25 -4.42 1.41 9.85
C CYS A 25 -5.51 2.44 10.11
N SER A 26 -5.45 3.10 11.27
CA SER A 26 -6.39 4.15 11.65
C SER A 26 -5.76 5.54 11.49
N LYS A 27 -5.58 6.01 10.25
CA LYS A 27 -5.24 7.41 10.01
C LYS A 27 -6.52 8.24 9.99
N VAL A 28 -6.67 9.11 10.98
CA VAL A 28 -7.80 10.05 11.05
C VAL A 28 -7.43 11.35 10.35
N CYS A 29 -8.27 11.80 9.42
CA CYS A 29 -8.08 13.04 8.69
C CYS A 29 -9.22 14.03 8.97
N THR A 30 -8.89 15.32 8.97
CA THR A 30 -9.90 16.37 8.99
C THR A 30 -10.70 16.35 7.68
N THR A 31 -11.93 16.87 7.74
CA THR A 31 -12.82 16.98 6.58
C THR A 31 -12.56 18.24 5.74
N ILE A 32 -11.45 18.95 5.98
CA ILE A 32 -11.07 20.13 5.21
C ILE A 32 -10.85 19.75 3.74
N PHE A 33 -11.45 20.52 2.84
CA PHE A 33 -11.24 20.36 1.41
C PHE A 33 -10.10 21.28 0.95
N SER A 34 -8.95 20.69 0.67
CA SER A 34 -7.74 21.36 0.19
C SER A 34 -7.03 20.43 -0.80
N PRO A 35 -7.55 20.30 -2.04
CA PRO A 35 -7.23 19.19 -2.92
C PRO A 35 -5.78 19.20 -3.37
N VAL A 36 -5.19 18.01 -3.45
CA VAL A 36 -3.83 17.80 -3.96
C VAL A 36 -3.85 16.84 -5.15
N CYS A 37 -3.06 17.13 -6.18
CA CYS A 37 -2.82 16.20 -7.27
C CYS A 37 -1.59 15.36 -6.94
N ALA A 38 -1.70 14.05 -7.06
CA ALA A 38 -0.62 13.13 -6.80
C ALA A 38 -0.50 12.09 -7.92
N LYS A 39 0.68 11.49 -8.01
CA LYS A 39 0.99 10.42 -8.96
C LYS A 39 1.56 9.20 -8.26
N GLN A 40 1.35 8.03 -8.84
CA GLN A 40 2.03 6.80 -8.46
C GLN A 40 2.28 5.90 -9.69
N PRO A 41 3.21 4.93 -9.61
CA PRO A 41 3.36 3.92 -10.67
C PRO A 41 2.09 3.07 -10.81
N ASP A 42 1.64 2.80 -12.04
CA ASP A 42 0.43 1.99 -12.30
C ASP A 42 0.69 0.47 -12.37
N GLY A 43 1.96 0.05 -12.25
CA GLY A 43 2.38 -1.35 -12.35
C GLY A 43 2.67 -1.86 -13.77
N ASN A 44 2.29 -1.12 -14.80
CA ASN A 44 2.52 -1.46 -16.22
C ASN A 44 3.58 -0.56 -16.89
N GLY A 45 4.36 0.15 -16.08
CA GLY A 45 5.36 1.11 -16.56
C GLY A 45 4.81 2.51 -16.84
N GLY A 46 3.51 2.73 -16.61
CA GLY A 46 2.88 4.03 -16.70
C GLY A 46 2.82 4.74 -15.36
N THR A 47 2.02 5.81 -15.32
CA THR A 47 1.83 6.65 -14.14
C THR A 47 0.35 6.94 -13.98
N GLU A 48 -0.19 6.59 -12.82
CA GLU A 48 -1.54 6.96 -12.41
C GLU A 48 -1.51 8.37 -11.80
N TYR A 49 -2.45 9.22 -12.19
CA TYR A 49 -2.67 10.54 -11.60
C TYR A 49 -4.01 10.58 -10.88
N LYS A 50 -4.04 11.13 -9.66
CA LYS A 50 -5.25 11.19 -8.84
C LYS A 50 -5.32 12.45 -7.99
N ARG A 51 -6.52 13.05 -7.93
CA ARG A 51 -6.82 14.14 -7.01
C ARG A 51 -7.32 13.59 -5.68
N PHE A 52 -6.66 13.98 -4.59
CA PHE A 52 -7.09 13.70 -3.23
C PHE A 52 -7.82 14.89 -2.61
N PRO A 53 -8.82 14.69 -1.72
CA PRO A 53 -9.53 15.79 -1.07
C PRO A 53 -8.63 16.70 -0.22
N ASN A 54 -7.59 16.10 0.37
CA ASN A 54 -6.52 16.79 1.07
C ASN A 54 -5.29 15.88 1.19
N ARG A 55 -4.17 16.48 1.62
CA ARG A 55 -2.90 15.78 1.83
C ARG A 55 -2.99 14.64 2.84
N CYS A 56 -3.75 14.80 3.92
CA CYS A 56 -3.89 13.74 4.92
C CYS A 56 -4.51 12.47 4.32
N VAL A 57 -5.56 12.62 3.50
CA VAL A 57 -6.21 11.48 2.82
C VAL A 57 -5.25 10.81 1.83
N MET A 58 -4.41 11.57 1.13
CA MET A 58 -3.36 11.02 0.26
C MET A 58 -2.37 10.18 1.08
N GLU A 59 -1.83 10.72 2.17
CA GLU A 59 -0.89 10.01 3.02
C GLU A 59 -1.52 8.78 3.69
N SER A 60 -2.82 8.83 4.02
CA SER A 60 -3.56 7.65 4.51
C SER A 60 -3.54 6.51 3.49
N LYS A 61 -3.60 6.81 2.18
CA LYS A 61 -3.45 5.77 1.15
C LYS A 61 -2.05 5.16 1.13
N ASN A 62 -1.02 5.96 1.37
CA ASN A 62 0.35 5.45 1.43
C ASN A 62 0.57 4.55 2.65
N GLU A 63 0.02 4.93 3.80
CA GLU A 63 0.19 4.21 5.06
C GLU A 63 -0.71 2.96 5.17
N CYS A 64 -1.95 3.04 4.70
CA CYS A 64 -2.96 2.00 4.93
C CYS A 64 -3.14 1.05 3.75
N ASP A 65 -2.98 1.56 2.52
CA ASP A 65 -3.38 0.84 1.31
C ASP A 65 -2.15 0.48 0.45
N ASN A 66 -0.93 0.61 1.00
CA ASN A 66 0.34 0.44 0.29
C ASN A 66 0.47 1.32 -0.97
N GLY A 67 -0.20 2.48 -0.98
CA GLY A 67 -0.07 3.47 -2.04
C GLY A 67 1.34 4.05 -2.12
N LYS A 68 1.72 4.52 -3.32
CA LYS A 68 2.99 5.22 -3.54
C LYS A 68 2.75 6.61 -4.13
N TRP A 69 1.80 7.32 -3.54
CA TRP A 69 1.35 8.63 -4.00
C TRP A 69 2.35 9.71 -3.62
N CYS A 70 2.81 10.45 -4.63
CA CYS A 70 3.65 11.63 -4.50
C CYS A 70 2.93 12.83 -5.11
N GLU A 71 2.90 13.98 -4.42
CA GLU A 71 2.33 15.21 -4.97
C GLU A 71 3.01 15.58 -6.30
N THR A 72 2.21 16.10 -7.23
CA THR A 72 2.67 16.49 -8.57
C THR A 72 1.92 17.71 -9.07
N ASN A 73 2.20 18.14 -10.31
CA ASN A 73 1.56 19.32 -10.86
C ASN A 73 0.06 19.10 -11.06
N SER A 74 -0.75 20.08 -10.61
CA SER A 74 -2.21 20.04 -10.62
C SER A 74 -2.82 19.76 -12.00
N TYR A 75 -2.19 20.19 -13.09
CA TYR A 75 -2.72 19.96 -14.45
C TYR A 75 -2.73 18.48 -14.86
N LEU A 76 -1.89 17.64 -14.27
CA LEU A 76 -1.80 16.22 -14.62
C LEU A 76 -3.01 15.40 -14.15
N CYS A 77 -3.69 15.86 -13.08
CA CYS A 77 -4.94 15.26 -12.62
C CYS A 77 -6.18 15.77 -13.38
N GLY A 78 -5.99 16.60 -14.43
CA GLY A 78 -7.05 17.12 -15.28
C GLY A 78 -7.07 16.51 -16.69
N SER A 79 -6.07 15.71 -17.05
CA SER A 79 -5.99 15.07 -18.36
C SER A 79 -6.68 13.70 -18.35
N SER A 80 -8.00 13.68 -18.24
CA SER A 80 -8.75 12.62 -18.92
C SER A 80 -8.76 12.98 -20.41
N THR A 81 -7.66 12.70 -21.11
CA THR A 81 -7.71 12.65 -22.58
C THR A 81 -8.51 11.39 -22.91
N GLU A 82 -9.79 11.60 -23.13
CA GLU A 82 -10.63 10.73 -23.96
C GLU A 82 -9.92 10.60 -25.31
N GLU A 83 -9.42 9.41 -25.63
CA GLU A 83 -9.16 8.95 -26.99
C GLU A 83 -9.98 7.68 -27.26
#